data_AF-A0A952JEX8-F1
#
_entry.id   AF-A0A952JEX8-F1
#
_cell.length_a   1.000
_cell.length_b   1.000
_cell.length_c   1.000
_cell.angle_alpha   90.00
_cell.angle_beta   90.00
_cell.angle_gamma   90.00
#
_symmetry.space_group_name_H-M   'P 1'
#
loop_
_entity.id
_entity.type
_entity.pdbx_description
1 polymer ?
#
loop_
_entity_poly.entity_id
_entity_poly.type
_entity_poly.pdbx_seq_one_letter_code
_entity_poly.pdbx_strand_id
1 'polypeptide(L)'
;MPKVLLNKNKDWKPENTEIDFQISSATLSGKKKNSLETKVKYGGGCRVHSFQLIKPIQASKDTLQLYLVHESDNDMCRAFVMNEIKFNVSKLKLKKNTKVIMLNNFQVK
;
A
#
# COMPACT_ATOMS: atom_id res chain seq x y z
N MET A 1 -6.61 -11.56 4.39
CA MET A 1 -6.80 -10.30 5.14
C MET A 1 -5.68 -9.33 4.79
N PRO A 2 -5.98 -8.06 4.49
CA PRO A 2 -4.97 -7.03 4.22
C PRO A 2 -4.09 -6.81 5.45
N LYS A 3 -2.76 -6.84 5.29
CA LYS A 3 -1.80 -6.73 6.40
C LYS A 3 -1.11 -5.38 6.39
N VAL A 4 -0.78 -4.87 7.58
CA VAL A 4 0.02 -3.66 7.77
C VAL A 4 1.27 -4.02 8.57
N LEU A 5 2.45 -3.74 8.01
CA LEU A 5 3.74 -4.06 8.59
C LEU A 5 4.58 -2.80 8.82
N LEU A 6 5.29 -2.77 9.94
CA LEU A 6 6.29 -1.75 10.26
C LEU A 6 7.67 -2.35 9.97
N ASN A 7 8.35 -1.84 8.94
CA ASN A 7 9.69 -2.29 8.59
C ASN A 7 10.74 -1.40 9.28
N LYS A 8 11.70 -2.03 9.96
CA LYS A 8 12.78 -1.34 10.69
C LYS A 8 13.96 -0.96 9.80
N ASN A 9 14.02 -1.44 8.57
CA ASN A 9 15.05 -1.04 7.62
C ASN A 9 14.62 0.26 6.93
N LYS A 10 15.48 1.28 7.00
CA LYS A 10 15.22 2.61 6.41
C LYS A 10 15.41 2.65 4.89
N ASP A 11 16.25 1.76 4.37
CA ASP A 11 16.63 1.72 2.95
C ASP A 11 15.83 0.66 2.18
N TRP A 12 14.96 -0.07 2.88
CA TRP A 12 14.13 -1.09 2.26
C TRP A 12 13.13 -0.47 1.27
N LYS A 13 13.06 -1.11 0.11
CA LYS A 13 12.10 -0.84 -0.96
C LYS A 13 11.63 -2.19 -1.51
N PRO A 14 10.39 -2.27 -2.02
CA PRO A 14 9.93 -3.48 -2.67
C PRO A 14 10.65 -3.69 -4.01
N GLU A 15 10.69 -4.94 -4.45
CA GLU A 15 11.12 -5.31 -5.79
C GLU A 15 10.08 -4.89 -6.85
N ASN A 16 10.49 -4.82 -8.11
CA ASN A 16 9.58 -4.40 -9.19
C ASN A 16 8.40 -5.37 -9.38
N THR A 17 8.65 -6.66 -9.19
CA THR A 17 7.64 -7.73 -9.25
C THR A 17 6.59 -7.59 -8.14
N GLU A 18 7.01 -7.14 -6.96
CA GLU A 18 6.15 -6.88 -5.80
C GLU A 18 5.25 -5.64 -6.00
N ILE A 19 5.51 -4.82 -7.02
CA ILE A 19 4.74 -3.60 -7.34
C ILE A 19 4.15 -3.62 -8.75
N ASP A 20 4.01 -4.81 -9.35
CA ASP A 20 3.42 -4.99 -10.68
C ASP A 20 1.88 -4.87 -10.65
N PHE A 21 1.42 -3.68 -10.26
CA PHE A 21 0.01 -3.29 -10.23
C PHE A 21 -0.12 -1.78 -10.37
N GLN A 22 -1.30 -1.33 -10.79
CA GLN A 22 -1.63 0.08 -10.89
C GLN A 22 -2.53 0.51 -9.74
N ILE A 23 -2.14 1.56 -9.01
CA ILE A 23 -3.03 2.23 -8.03
C ILE A 23 -3.95 3.17 -8.81
N SER A 24 -5.26 2.94 -8.73
CA SER A 24 -6.27 3.81 -9.34
C SER A 24 -6.73 4.92 -8.40
N SER A 25 -6.77 4.65 -7.10
CA SER A 25 -7.10 5.65 -6.09
C SER A 25 -6.58 5.21 -4.72
N ALA A 26 -6.18 6.16 -3.89
CA ALA A 26 -5.86 5.94 -2.49
C ALA A 26 -6.36 7.12 -1.65
N THR A 27 -7.19 6.84 -0.65
CA THR A 27 -7.84 7.85 0.20
C THR A 27 -7.81 7.46 1.67
N LEU A 28 -7.56 8.43 2.55
CA LEU A 28 -7.75 8.23 3.98
C LEU A 28 -9.21 8.50 4.38
N SER A 29 -9.82 7.53 5.05
CA SER A 29 -11.19 7.58 5.53
C SER A 29 -11.29 7.33 7.04
N GLY A 30 -12.49 7.61 7.58
CA GLY A 30 -12.81 7.45 9.00
C GLY A 30 -12.56 8.70 9.85
N LYS A 31 -13.21 8.78 11.01
CA LYS A 31 -13.22 9.97 11.89
C LYS A 31 -11.81 10.46 12.31
N LYS A 32 -10.83 9.57 12.33
CA LYS A 32 -9.42 9.86 12.69
C LYS A 32 -8.43 9.55 11.56
N LYS A 33 -8.90 9.44 10.31
CA LYS A 33 -8.06 9.01 9.16
C LYS A 33 -7.31 7.70 9.46
N ASN A 34 -8.00 6.75 10.10
CA ASN A 34 -7.45 5.49 10.56
C ASN A 34 -7.62 4.35 9.56
N SER A 35 -8.24 4.63 8.42
CA SER A 35 -8.43 3.69 7.33
C SER A 35 -7.83 4.23 6.05
N LEU A 36 -7.02 3.43 5.38
CA LEU A 36 -6.55 3.69 4.02
C LEU A 36 -7.33 2.79 3.07
N GLU A 37 -8.13 3.41 2.22
CA GLU A 37 -8.90 2.73 1.17
C GLU A 37 -8.16 2.92 -0.15
N THR A 38 -7.81 1.81 -0.81
CA THR A 38 -7.08 1.82 -2.07
C THR A 38 -7.78 0.95 -3.10
N LYS A 39 -7.74 1.38 -4.36
CA LYS A 39 -8.19 0.60 -5.51
C LYS A 39 -7.00 0.29 -6.38
N VAL A 40 -6.77 -0.99 -6.65
CA VAL A 40 -5.67 -1.47 -7.48
C VAL A 40 -6.18 -2.24 -8.69
N LYS A 41 -5.39 -2.21 -9.76
CA LYS A 41 -5.59 -2.99 -10.97
C LYS A 41 -4.34 -3.83 -11.22
N TYR A 42 -4.51 -5.11 -11.52
CA TYR A 42 -3.39 -6.01 -11.78
C TYR A 42 -3.80 -7.14 -12.72
N GLY A 43 -2.81 -7.74 -13.38
CA GLY A 43 -2.98 -8.96 -14.16
C GLY A 43 -2.98 -10.21 -13.29
N GLY A 44 -3.67 -11.26 -13.74
CA GLY A 44 -3.90 -12.47 -12.97
C GLY A 44 -5.32 -12.53 -12.41
N GLY A 45 -5.54 -13.35 -11.38
CA GLY A 45 -6.83 -13.53 -10.72
C GLY A 45 -7.36 -14.96 -10.73
N CYS A 46 -6.59 -15.88 -11.32
CA CYS A 46 -6.84 -17.30 -11.25
C CYS A 46 -6.32 -17.92 -9.93
N ARG A 47 -5.35 -17.27 -9.27
CA ARG A 47 -4.83 -17.64 -7.94
C ARG A 47 -5.14 -16.59 -6.88
N VAL A 48 -4.77 -16.89 -5.64
CA VAL A 48 -4.96 -15.97 -4.52
C VAL A 48 -3.89 -14.89 -4.58
N HIS A 49 -4.31 -13.66 -4.82
CA HIS A 49 -3.43 -12.50 -4.70
C HIS A 49 -3.55 -11.89 -3.31
N SER A 50 -2.41 -11.51 -2.74
CA SER A 50 -2.38 -10.86 -1.42
C SER A 50 -1.69 -9.51 -1.49
N PHE A 51 -2.16 -8.59 -0.65
CA PHE A 51 -1.63 -7.23 -0.57
C PHE A 51 -1.22 -6.89 0.86
N GLN A 52 -0.05 -6.28 0.97
CA GLN A 52 0.53 -5.87 2.25
C GLN A 52 0.96 -4.41 2.20
N LEU A 53 0.58 -3.65 3.21
CA LEU A 53 1.00 -2.26 3.37
C LEU A 53 2.19 -2.20 4.32
N ILE A 54 3.31 -1.70 3.83
CA ILE A 54 4.57 -1.63 4.56
C ILE A 54 4.91 -0.17 4.81
N LYS A 55 5.23 0.15 6.06
CA LYS A 55 5.80 1.43 6.48
C LYS A 55 7.25 1.22 6.93
N PRO A 56 8.24 1.64 6.15
CA PRO A 56 9.63 1.62 6.58
C PRO A 56 9.93 2.73 7.60
N ILE A 57 11.06 2.61 8.28
CA ILE A 57 11.64 3.74 9.00
C ILE A 57 12.02 4.80 7.97
N GLN A 58 11.64 6.05 8.23
CA GLN A 58 11.89 7.13 7.31
C GLN A 58 12.44 8.35 8.06
N ALA A 59 13.41 9.02 7.42
CA ALA A 59 14.02 10.23 7.95
C ALA A 59 13.09 11.46 7.80
N SER A 60 12.24 11.48 6.76
CA SER A 60 11.34 12.60 6.49
C SER A 60 10.27 12.76 7.58
N LYS A 61 10.13 13.99 8.07
CA LYS A 61 9.11 14.38 9.06
C LYS A 61 7.78 14.77 8.39
N ASP A 62 7.85 15.38 7.21
CA ASP A 62 6.70 15.99 6.52
C ASP A 62 6.05 15.06 5.50
N THR A 63 6.81 14.10 4.94
CA THR A 63 6.31 13.11 3.99
C THR A 63 6.31 11.73 4.62
N LEU A 64 5.18 11.02 4.57
CA LEU A 64 5.07 9.62 4.92
C LEU A 64 5.05 8.76 3.65
N GLN A 65 6.10 7.99 3.45
CA GLN A 65 6.18 6.99 2.39
C GLN A 65 5.64 5.66 2.91
N LEU A 66 4.69 5.10 2.17
CA LEU A 66 4.15 3.76 2.33
C LEU A 66 4.41 2.96 1.06
N TYR A 67 4.54 1.65 1.22
CA TYR A 67 4.68 0.72 0.11
C TYR A 67 3.57 -0.32 0.20
N LEU A 68 2.74 -0.38 -0.82
CA LEU A 68 1.85 -1.50 -1.07
C LEU A 68 2.65 -2.53 -1.86
N VAL A 69 2.64 -3.76 -1.37
CA VAL A 69 3.29 -4.92 -1.97
C VAL A 69 2.24 -5.94 -2.35
N HIS A 70 2.42 -6.55 -3.52
CA HIS A 70 1.57 -7.54 -4.13
C HIS A 70 2.32 -8.88 -4.22
N GLU A 71 1.68 -9.93 -3.76
CA GLU A 71 2.11 -11.31 -3.97
C GLU A 71 1.12 -11.97 -4.92
N SER A 72 1.61 -12.46 -6.05
CA SER A 72 0.81 -13.04 -7.12
C SER A 72 0.83 -14.55 -7.15
N ASP A 73 1.66 -15.21 -6.32
CA ASP A 73 1.81 -16.67 -6.32
C ASP A 73 2.09 -17.24 -7.72
N ASN A 74 2.92 -16.52 -8.50
CA ASN A 74 3.25 -16.83 -9.89
C ASN A 74 2.03 -17.03 -10.81
N ASP A 75 0.96 -16.26 -10.61
CA ASP A 75 -0.23 -16.30 -11.47
C ASP A 75 0.03 -15.68 -12.85
N MET A 76 0.14 -16.54 -13.87
CA MET A 76 0.34 -16.15 -15.27
C MET A 76 -0.98 -15.96 -16.05
N CYS A 77 -2.12 -16.00 -15.36
CA CYS A 77 -3.44 -15.82 -15.95
C CYS A 77 -3.59 -14.43 -16.59
N ARG A 78 -4.26 -14.35 -17.74
CA ARG A 78 -4.46 -13.09 -18.50
C ARG A 78 -5.69 -12.29 -18.06
N ALA A 79 -6.31 -12.67 -16.94
CA ALA A 79 -7.40 -11.90 -16.38
C ALA A 79 -6.91 -10.54 -15.90
N PHE A 80 -7.82 -9.57 -15.88
CA PHE A 80 -7.56 -8.22 -15.41
C PHE A 80 -8.50 -7.91 -14.25
N VAL A 81 -7.93 -7.76 -13.06
CA VAL A 81 -8.70 -7.65 -11.82
C VAL A 81 -8.63 -6.23 -11.29
N MET A 82 -9.79 -5.71 -10.88
CA MET A 82 -9.89 -4.51 -10.05
C MET A 82 -10.23 -4.93 -8.63
N ASN A 83 -9.45 -4.48 -7.65
CA ASN A 83 -9.65 -4.85 -6.25
C ASN A 83 -9.68 -3.61 -5.36
N GLU A 84 -10.65 -3.58 -4.45
CA GLU A 84 -10.77 -2.55 -3.41
C GLU A 84 -10.24 -3.11 -2.10
N ILE A 85 -9.23 -2.45 -1.54
CA ILE A 85 -8.50 -2.94 -0.38
C ILE A 85 -8.56 -1.87 0.71
N LYS A 86 -8.94 -2.30 1.91
CA LYS A 86 -9.05 -1.44 3.09
C LYS A 86 -8.02 -1.86 4.14
N PHE A 87 -7.14 -0.94 4.50
CA PHE A 87 -6.12 -1.13 5.53
C PHE A 87 -6.44 -0.32 6.77
N ASN A 88 -6.36 -0.95 7.94
CA ASN A 88 -6.38 -0.24 9.21
C ASN A 88 -5.00 0.36 9.49
N VAL A 89 -4.87 1.67 9.32
CA VAL A 89 -3.61 2.42 9.49
C VAL A 89 -3.47 3.09 10.85
N SER A 90 -4.38 2.81 11.81
CA SER A 90 -4.30 3.35 13.18
C SER A 90 -2.94 3.10 13.85
N LYS A 91 -2.33 1.94 13.58
CA LYS A 91 -1.02 1.54 14.12
C LYS A 91 0.16 2.31 13.50
N LEU A 92 -0.03 2.99 12.38
CA LEU A 92 1.05 3.72 11.71
C LEU A 92 1.45 5.01 12.43
N LYS A 93 0.69 5.46 13.45
CA LYS A 93 0.93 6.69 14.22
C LYS A 93 1.33 7.85 13.29
N LEU A 94 0.41 8.24 12.39
CA LEU A 94 0.59 9.39 11.52
C LEU A 94 1.00 10.58 12.38
N LYS A 95 2.15 11.19 12.09
CA LYS A 95 2.63 12.33 12.88
C LYS A 95 1.71 13.50 12.59
N LYS A 96 1.45 14.36 13.60
CA LYS A 96 0.63 15.57 13.43
C LYS A 96 1.15 16.48 12.29
N ASN A 97 2.45 16.44 12.02
CA ASN A 97 3.11 17.28 11.02
C ASN A 97 3.26 16.60 9.66
N THR A 98 2.73 15.38 9.47
CA THR A 98 2.73 14.74 8.16
C THR A 98 1.81 15.53 7.22
N LYS A 99 2.39 16.15 6.20
CA LYS A 99 1.69 16.95 5.19
C LYS A 99 1.31 16.12 3.98
N VAL A 100 2.18 15.19 3.59
CA VAL A 100 2.01 14.38 2.38
C VAL A 100 2.14 12.91 2.75
N ILE A 101 1.27 12.08 2.18
CA ILE A 101 1.34 10.62 2.29
C ILE A 101 1.44 10.06 0.88
N MET A 102 2.46 9.24 0.65
CA MET A 102 2.75 8.61 -0.64
C MET A 102 2.56 7.10 -0.51
N LEU A 103 1.98 6.48 -1.53
CA LEU A 103 1.80 5.04 -1.66
C LEU A 103 2.35 4.60 -3.03
N ASN A 104 3.54 4.00 -3.09
CA ASN A 104 4.22 3.63 -4.35
C ASN A 104 4.24 4.80 -5.36
N ASN A 105 4.69 5.98 -4.92
CA ASN A 105 4.70 7.24 -5.68
C ASN A 105 3.31 7.83 -6.04
N PHE A 106 2.21 7.24 -5.56
CA PHE A 106 0.87 7.82 -5.65
C PHE A 106 0.56 8.68 -4.41
N GLN A 107 0.13 9.93 -4.58
CA GLN A 107 -0.25 10.78 -3.46
C GLN A 107 -1.63 10.37 -2.92
N VAL A 108 -1.67 9.99 -1.64
CA VAL A 108 -2.91 9.66 -0.92
C VAL A 108 -3.68 10.95 -0.62
N LYS A 109 -4.98 10.93 -0.91
CA LYS A 109 -5.91 12.05 -0.65
C LYS A 109 -6.54 11.96 0.74
#